data_AF-A0A1Z3LVK7-F1
#
_entry.id   AF-A0A1Z3LVK7-F1
#
_cell.length_a   1.000
_cell.length_b   1.000
_cell.length_c   1.000
_cell.angle_alpha   90.00
_cell.angle_beta   90.00
_cell.angle_gamma   90.00
#
_symmetry.space_group_name_H-M   'P 1'
#
loop_
_entity.id
_entity.type
_entity.pdbx_description
1 polymer ?
#
loop_
_entity_poly.entity_id
_entity_poly.type
_entity_poly.pdbx_seq_one_letter_code
_entity_poly.pdbx_strand_id
1 'polypeptide(L)'
;MAPSNLGLRPLRPGHVPGAWRGPGALEAAGLLTAVGTDAVVRLERPSYNLEANPASRICNGPAIRRFNERLAEALADTLSAGEFPIVIGGDCSILLGCLAAAPGREPVGLVHVDGHSDFYHPGNYDSDSRLGSAAGLDLALATGRGEPLLADWCPSSEHSAQVAA
;
A
#
# COMPACT_ATOMS: atom_id res chain seq x y z
N MET A 1 0.43 1.12 -12.20
CA MET A 1 0.67 2.44 -11.59
C MET A 1 -0.21 2.60 -10.36
N ALA A 2 0.38 2.89 -9.21
CA ALA A 2 -0.29 3.02 -7.91
C ALA A 2 0.03 4.38 -7.25
N PRO A 3 -0.61 5.48 -7.70
CA PRO A 3 -0.30 6.83 -7.25
C PRO A 3 -0.87 7.13 -5.85
N SER A 4 -0.22 6.64 -4.79
CA SER A 4 -0.58 6.94 -3.39
C SER A 4 0.36 7.98 -2.77
N ASN A 5 -0.18 8.79 -1.87
CA ASN A 5 0.58 9.59 -0.93
C ASN A 5 -0.01 9.55 0.49
N LEU A 6 -0.89 8.57 0.75
CA LEU A 6 -1.69 8.47 1.96
C LEU A 6 -0.84 8.08 3.18
N GLY A 7 0.21 7.29 2.98
CA GLY A 7 1.09 6.83 4.05
C GLY A 7 2.05 7.89 4.57
N LEU A 8 2.07 9.09 3.97
CA LEU A 8 3.01 10.17 4.27
C LEU A 8 2.41 11.28 5.13
N ARG A 9 3.27 11.87 5.97
CA ARG A 9 2.97 13.08 6.73
C ARG A 9 3.20 14.35 5.91
N PRO A 10 2.42 15.41 6.16
CA PRO A 10 2.66 16.69 5.55
C PRO A 10 3.89 17.35 6.19
N LEU A 11 4.65 18.13 5.41
CA LEU A 11 5.80 18.90 5.92
C LEU A 11 5.37 20.14 6.71
N ARG A 12 4.15 20.62 6.49
CA ARG A 12 3.54 21.80 7.11
C ARG A 12 2.01 21.76 6.98
N PRO A 13 1.24 22.52 7.77
CA PRO A 13 -0.22 22.60 7.63
C PRO A 13 -0.64 22.93 6.18
N GLY A 14 -1.66 22.22 5.68
CA GLY A 14 -2.19 22.37 4.31
C GLY A 14 -1.32 21.78 3.19
N HIS A 15 -0.15 21.21 3.49
CA HIS A 15 0.69 20.58 2.48
C HIS A 15 0.20 19.16 2.14
N VAL A 16 0.10 18.84 0.85
CA VAL A 16 -0.17 17.50 0.35
C VAL A 16 1.13 16.87 -0.16
N PRO A 17 1.62 15.75 0.43
CA PRO A 17 2.83 15.08 -0.03
C PRO A 17 2.78 14.72 -1.53
N GLY A 18 3.86 14.99 -2.26
CA GLY A 18 3.90 14.89 -3.72
C GLY A 18 4.14 13.50 -4.30
N ALA A 19 4.39 12.49 -3.47
CA ALA A 19 4.86 11.17 -3.90
C ALA A 19 3.92 10.47 -4.90
N TRP A 20 2.62 10.75 -4.86
CA TRP A 20 1.63 10.25 -5.84
C TRP A 20 1.96 10.63 -7.30
N ARG A 21 2.82 11.63 -7.54
CA ARG A 21 3.28 12.04 -8.88
C ARG A 21 4.39 11.13 -9.43
N GLY A 22 5.03 10.32 -8.58
CA GLY A 22 6.14 9.44 -8.93
C GLY A 22 5.88 8.57 -10.17
N PRO A 23 4.74 7.87 -10.27
CA PRO A 23 4.44 7.03 -11.43
C PRO A 23 4.44 7.82 -12.74
N GLY A 24 3.80 8.99 -12.77
CA GLY A 24 3.75 9.85 -13.96
C GLY A 24 5.12 10.44 -14.32
N ALA A 25 5.94 10.77 -13.32
CA ALA A 25 7.28 11.28 -13.55
C ALA A 25 8.21 10.21 -14.16
N LEU A 26 8.16 8.97 -13.67
CA LEU A 26 8.95 7.86 -14.20
C LEU A 26 8.47 7.45 -15.60
N GLU A 27 7.16 7.47 -15.84
CA GLU A 27 6.59 7.24 -17.16
C GLU A 27 7.08 8.30 -18.16
N ALA A 28 7.01 9.59 -17.81
CA ALA A 28 7.52 10.68 -18.65
C ALA A 28 9.04 10.60 -18.90
N ALA A 29 9.78 9.94 -18.01
CA ALA A 29 11.21 9.67 -18.17
C ALA A 29 11.52 8.44 -19.05
N GLY A 30 10.50 7.77 -19.60
CA GLY A 30 10.67 6.63 -20.52
C GLY A 30 10.69 5.26 -19.85
N LEU A 31 10.21 5.12 -18.61
CA LEU A 31 10.20 3.84 -17.89
C LEU A 31 9.50 2.72 -18.68
N LEU A 32 8.36 3.01 -19.31
CA LEU A 32 7.60 2.00 -20.06
C LEU A 32 8.41 1.43 -21.23
N THR A 33 9.11 2.31 -21.97
CA THR A 33 10.04 1.90 -23.03
C THR A 33 11.20 1.10 -22.47
N ALA A 34 11.77 1.49 -21.33
CA ALA A 34 12.88 0.79 -20.70
C ALA A 34 12.50 -0.62 -20.21
N VAL A 35 11.28 -0.79 -19.70
CA VAL A 35 10.72 -2.08 -19.28
C VAL A 35 10.23 -2.91 -20.48
N GLY A 36 9.91 -2.27 -21.61
CA GLY A 36 9.45 -2.93 -22.83
C GLY A 36 8.00 -3.42 -22.73
N THR A 37 7.13 -2.65 -22.08
CA THR A 37 5.70 -3.01 -21.94
C THR A 37 4.77 -1.88 -22.37
N ASP A 38 3.69 -2.25 -23.06
CA ASP A 38 2.55 -1.39 -23.35
C ASP A 38 1.34 -1.71 -22.45
N ALA A 39 1.39 -2.81 -21.69
CA ALA A 39 0.34 -3.24 -20.79
C ALA A 39 0.46 -2.51 -19.45
N VAL A 40 -0.38 -1.48 -19.24
CA VAL A 40 -0.32 -0.64 -18.04
C VAL A 40 -1.69 -0.46 -17.40
N VAL A 41 -1.86 -1.01 -16.20
CA VAL A 41 -3.00 -0.72 -15.33
C VAL A 41 -2.73 0.54 -14.50
N ARG A 42 -3.68 1.47 -14.45
CA ARG A 42 -3.59 2.72 -13.68
C ARG A 42 -4.69 2.80 -12.64
N LEU A 43 -4.31 2.78 -11.36
CA LEU A 43 -5.25 3.02 -10.28
C LEU A 43 -5.51 4.52 -10.13
N GLU A 44 -6.75 4.85 -9.81
CA GLU A 44 -7.15 6.21 -9.43
C GLU A 44 -6.42 6.63 -8.16
N ARG A 45 -5.92 7.87 -8.17
CA ARG A 45 -5.30 8.48 -7.00
C ARG A 45 -6.36 8.72 -5.91
N PRO A 46 -6.15 8.23 -4.68
CA PRO A 46 -7.05 8.53 -3.57
C PRO A 46 -6.91 9.98 -3.08
N SER A 47 -7.97 10.50 -2.49
CA SER A 47 -7.96 11.81 -1.83
C SER A 47 -7.11 11.77 -0.55
N TYR A 48 -6.22 12.75 -0.37
CA TYR A 48 -5.41 12.89 0.84
C TYR A 48 -6.14 13.73 1.88
N ASN A 49 -6.49 13.15 3.02
CA ASN A 49 -7.22 13.83 4.09
C ASN A 49 -6.74 13.38 5.47
N LEU A 50 -6.17 14.31 6.24
CA LEU A 50 -5.63 14.06 7.58
C LEU A 50 -6.65 14.26 8.71
N GLU A 51 -7.94 14.40 8.37
CA GLU A 51 -8.99 14.42 9.37
C GLU A 51 -8.88 13.22 10.30
N ALA A 52 -9.07 13.49 11.59
CA ALA A 52 -9.02 12.46 12.61
C ALA A 52 -10.07 11.41 12.32
N ASN A 53 -9.66 10.15 12.36
CA ASN A 53 -10.57 9.02 12.20
C ASN A 53 -10.61 8.24 13.52
N PRO A 54 -11.78 8.07 14.16
CA PRO A 54 -11.86 7.34 15.41
C PRO A 54 -11.50 5.85 15.25
N ALA A 55 -11.54 5.30 14.03
CA ALA A 55 -11.22 3.91 13.75
C ALA A 55 -9.72 3.63 13.58
N SER A 56 -8.85 4.65 13.53
CA SER A 56 -7.41 4.44 13.33
C SER A 56 -6.56 5.59 13.85
N ARG A 57 -5.43 5.26 14.48
CA ARG A 57 -4.36 6.21 14.82
C ARG A 57 -3.35 6.38 13.69
N ILE A 58 -3.55 5.74 12.54
CA ILE A 58 -2.71 5.89 11.36
C ILE A 58 -3.36 6.89 10.41
N CYS A 59 -2.60 7.90 9.96
CA CYS A 59 -3.06 8.88 8.98
C CYS A 59 -3.64 8.18 7.75
N ASN A 60 -4.85 8.57 7.33
CA ASN A 60 -5.55 7.99 6.18
C ASN A 60 -5.85 6.47 6.27
N GLY A 61 -5.82 5.84 7.46
CA GLY A 61 -5.91 4.38 7.63
C GLY A 61 -6.96 3.67 6.74
N PRO A 62 -8.26 4.03 6.83
CA PRO A 62 -9.29 3.39 6.00
C PRO A 62 -9.11 3.63 4.49
N ALA A 63 -8.56 4.77 4.08
CA ALA A 63 -8.29 5.05 2.68
C ALA A 63 -7.09 4.23 2.17
N ILE A 64 -6.07 4.02 3.00
CA ILE A 64 -4.93 3.14 2.72
C ILE A 64 -5.41 1.70 2.54
N ARG A 65 -6.30 1.22 3.42
CA ARG A 65 -6.91 -0.11 3.31
C ARG A 65 -7.58 -0.31 1.96
N ARG A 66 -8.53 0.57 1.63
CA ARG A 66 -9.28 0.52 0.35
C ARG A 66 -8.39 0.61 -0.88
N PHE A 67 -7.36 1.46 -0.83
CA PHE A 67 -6.43 1.59 -1.96
C PHE A 67 -5.59 0.32 -2.16
N ASN A 68 -5.12 -0.29 -1.08
CA ASN A 68 -4.34 -1.53 -1.12
C ASN A 68 -5.18 -2.75 -1.51
N GLU A 69 -6.46 -2.82 -1.13
CA GLU A 69 -7.40 -3.84 -1.62
C GLU A 69 -7.54 -3.76 -3.15
N ARG A 70 -7.78 -2.57 -3.70
CA ARG A 70 -7.83 -2.36 -5.16
C ARG A 70 -6.52 -2.69 -5.87
N LEU A 71 -5.38 -2.41 -5.21
CA LEU A 71 -4.08 -2.78 -5.74
C LEU A 71 -3.91 -4.30 -5.75
N ALA A 72 -4.32 -4.98 -4.69
CA ALA A 72 -4.28 -6.43 -4.60
C ALA A 72 -5.14 -7.10 -5.66
N GLU A 73 -6.37 -6.60 -5.89
CA GLU A 73 -7.25 -7.06 -6.97
C GLU A 73 -6.60 -6.92 -8.34
N ALA A 74 -6.06 -5.75 -8.66
CA ALA A 74 -5.39 -5.52 -9.94
C ALA A 74 -4.14 -6.41 -10.14
N LEU A 75 -3.45 -6.75 -9.06
CA LEU A 75 -2.29 -7.66 -9.11
C LEU A 75 -2.70 -9.13 -9.22
N ALA A 76 -3.80 -9.54 -8.59
CA ALA A 76 -4.30 -10.90 -8.63
C ALA A 76 -4.55 -11.37 -10.07
N ASP A 77 -5.10 -10.51 -10.91
CA ASP A 77 -5.33 -10.78 -12.34
C ASP A 77 -4.00 -11.05 -13.08
N THR A 78 -3.03 -10.13 -12.95
CA THR A 78 -1.70 -10.26 -13.57
C THR A 78 -0.96 -11.50 -13.08
N LEU A 79 -0.98 -11.74 -11.77
CA LEU A 79 -0.35 -12.91 -11.17
C LEU A 79 -1.00 -14.22 -11.63
N SER A 80 -2.32 -14.27 -11.74
CA SER A 80 -3.06 -15.44 -12.21
C SER A 80 -2.79 -15.78 -13.68
N ALA A 81 -2.44 -14.78 -14.48
CA ALA A 81 -1.97 -14.97 -15.86
C ALA A 81 -0.52 -15.50 -15.94
N GLY A 82 0.18 -15.67 -14.81
CA GLY A 82 1.58 -16.11 -14.77
C GLY A 82 2.58 -15.00 -15.15
N GLU A 83 2.15 -13.74 -15.15
CA GLU A 83 2.98 -12.60 -15.48
C GLU A 83 3.72 -12.05 -14.25
N PHE A 84 4.76 -11.25 -14.50
CA PHE A 84 5.54 -10.58 -13.47
C PHE A 84 5.12 -9.11 -13.32
N PRO A 85 4.35 -8.74 -12.28
CA PRO A 85 3.91 -7.36 -12.12
C PRO A 85 5.05 -6.46 -11.65
N ILE A 86 5.16 -5.27 -12.26
CA ILE A 86 6.00 -4.17 -11.79
C ILE A 86 5.08 -3.06 -11.26
N VAL A 87 5.12 -2.82 -9.95
CA VAL A 87 4.29 -1.79 -9.31
C VAL A 87 5.09 -0.51 -9.12
N ILE A 88 4.71 0.53 -9.87
CA ILE A 88 5.26 1.87 -9.68
C ILE A 88 4.33 2.64 -8.75
N GLY A 89 4.82 2.87 -7.53
CA GLY A 89 4.08 3.47 -6.44
C GLY A 89 4.26 4.98 -6.30
N GLY A 90 3.67 5.50 -5.23
CA GLY A 90 4.04 6.81 -4.69
C GLY A 90 4.76 6.68 -3.35
N ASP A 91 4.08 6.19 -2.31
CA ASP A 91 4.67 5.96 -0.97
C ASP A 91 4.76 4.47 -0.60
N CYS A 92 5.61 4.12 0.37
CA CYS A 92 5.94 2.73 0.73
C CYS A 92 4.73 1.90 1.23
N SER A 93 3.67 2.55 1.72
CA SER A 93 2.48 1.82 2.23
C SER A 93 1.74 0.98 1.19
N ILE A 94 2.06 1.14 -0.10
CA ILE A 94 1.54 0.25 -1.15
C ILE A 94 2.11 -1.18 -1.08
N LEU A 95 3.19 -1.40 -0.33
CA LEU A 95 3.75 -2.72 -0.03
C LEU A 95 2.67 -3.68 0.48
N LEU A 96 1.75 -3.17 1.30
CA LEU A 96 0.69 -3.95 1.90
C LEU A 96 -0.25 -4.56 0.86
N GLY A 97 -0.63 -3.79 -0.17
CA GLY A 97 -1.45 -4.27 -1.28
C GLY A 97 -0.71 -5.26 -2.18
N CYS A 98 0.60 -5.05 -2.39
CA CYS A 98 1.43 -6.01 -3.10
C CYS A 98 1.47 -7.37 -2.39
N LEU A 99 1.59 -7.39 -1.06
CA LEU A 99 1.58 -8.62 -0.27
C LEU A 99 0.19 -9.24 -0.16
N ALA A 100 -0.85 -8.41 -0.06
CA ALA A 100 -2.25 -8.87 -0.03
C ALA A 100 -2.69 -9.55 -1.34
N ALA A 101 -1.98 -9.35 -2.44
CA ALA A 101 -2.20 -10.07 -3.71
C ALA A 101 -1.62 -11.50 -3.73
N ALA A 102 -0.78 -11.86 -2.74
CA ALA A 102 -0.07 -13.12 -2.70
C ALA A 102 -0.76 -14.35 -2.05
N PRO A 103 -1.99 -14.30 -1.45
CA PRO A 103 -2.63 -15.49 -0.89
C PRO A 103 -2.69 -16.66 -1.88
N GLY A 104 -2.42 -17.88 -1.38
CA GLY A 104 -2.31 -19.08 -2.21
C GLY A 104 -0.94 -19.25 -2.89
N ARG A 105 0.02 -18.35 -2.61
CA ARG A 105 1.41 -18.41 -3.08
C ARG A 105 2.40 -18.55 -1.92
N GLU A 106 1.95 -19.06 -0.78
CA GLU A 106 2.81 -19.26 0.38
C GLU A 106 3.81 -20.41 0.16
N PRO A 107 5.06 -20.27 0.64
CA PRO A 107 5.60 -19.13 1.39
C PRO A 107 6.00 -17.93 0.51
N VAL A 108 5.75 -16.71 0.99
CA VAL A 108 6.17 -15.45 0.35
C VAL A 108 7.44 -14.93 1.01
N GLY A 109 8.48 -14.67 0.22
CA GLY A 109 9.69 -13.97 0.67
C GLY A 109 9.63 -12.49 0.31
N LEU A 110 10.15 -11.63 1.19
CA LEU A 110 10.25 -10.18 0.97
C LEU A 110 11.70 -9.72 1.08
N VAL A 111 12.17 -8.99 0.07
CA VAL A 111 13.44 -8.25 0.11
C VAL A 111 13.07 -6.76 0.10
N HIS A 112 13.39 -6.07 1.20
CA HIS A 112 13.11 -4.64 1.38
C HIS A 112 14.41 -3.84 1.30
N VAL A 113 14.49 -2.90 0.36
CA VAL A 113 15.66 -2.03 0.18
C VAL A 113 15.19 -0.60 0.33
N ASP A 114 15.45 0.00 1.49
CA ASP A 114 15.06 1.37 1.82
C ASP A 114 16.17 2.06 2.65
N GLY A 115 16.17 3.39 2.63
CA GLY A 115 16.98 4.21 3.54
C GLY A 115 16.41 4.27 4.96
N HIS A 116 15.17 3.81 5.16
CA HIS A 116 14.49 3.72 6.44
C HIS A 116 14.22 2.26 6.82
N SER A 117 13.85 2.02 8.08
CA SER A 117 13.49 0.66 8.52
C SER A 117 12.05 0.28 8.22
N ASP A 118 11.17 1.26 8.03
CA ASP A 118 9.72 1.11 7.86
C ASP A 118 9.04 0.21 8.90
N PHE A 119 9.67 0.10 10.07
CA PHE A 119 9.33 -0.87 11.11
C PHE A 119 8.87 -0.21 12.41
N TYR A 120 8.29 0.99 12.35
CA TYR A 120 7.65 1.54 13.54
C TYR A 120 6.36 0.76 13.87
N HIS A 121 6.17 0.39 15.13
CA HIS A 121 4.95 -0.23 15.64
C HIS A 121 4.74 0.14 17.12
N PRO A 122 3.54 -0.08 17.71
CA PRO A 122 3.25 0.34 19.09
C PRO A 122 4.20 -0.18 20.18
N GLY A 123 5.06 -1.17 19.88
CA GLY A 123 6.07 -1.68 20.79
C GLY A 123 7.43 -0.98 20.71
N ASN A 124 7.64 -0.06 19.76
CA ASN A 124 8.91 0.64 19.57
C ASN A 124 8.79 2.14 19.25
N TYR A 125 7.57 2.69 19.24
CA TYR A 125 7.33 4.14 19.24
C TYR A 125 6.09 4.49 20.05
N ASP A 126 6.03 5.73 20.51
CA ASP A 126 4.87 6.27 21.21
C ASP A 126 3.75 6.60 20.20
N SER A 127 2.78 5.69 20.09
CA SER A 127 1.59 5.82 19.23
C SER A 127 0.51 6.75 19.79
N ASP A 128 0.61 7.12 21.07
CA ASP A 128 -0.36 7.96 21.74
C ASP A 128 -0.05 9.44 21.51
N SER A 129 1.23 9.83 21.47
CA SER A 129 1.63 11.22 21.22
C SER A 129 1.50 11.68 19.77
N ARG A 130 1.48 10.78 18.78
CA ARG A 130 1.39 11.16 17.36
C ARG A 130 0.71 10.10 16.49
N LEU A 131 -0.05 10.54 15.48
CA LEU A 131 -0.66 9.64 14.48
C LEU A 131 0.39 8.88 13.65
N GLY A 132 0.26 7.57 13.45
CA GLY A 132 1.14 6.78 12.59
C GLY A 132 1.18 7.28 11.14
N SER A 133 2.32 7.14 10.48
CA SER A 133 2.51 7.41 9.04
C SER A 133 2.78 6.08 8.35
N ALA A 134 1.80 5.49 7.65
CA ALA A 134 1.91 4.11 7.21
C ALA A 134 3.17 3.80 6.39
N ALA A 135 3.72 4.77 5.64
CA ALA A 135 4.97 4.60 4.88
C ALA A 135 6.25 4.49 5.74
N GLY A 136 6.16 4.57 7.08
CA GLY A 136 7.25 4.20 7.99
C GLY A 136 6.84 3.09 8.96
N LEU A 137 5.67 2.49 8.76
CA LEU A 137 5.11 1.40 9.57
C LEU A 137 4.85 0.14 8.70
N ASP A 138 4.91 0.25 7.38
CA ASP A 138 4.41 -0.74 6.43
C ASP A 138 5.12 -2.08 6.53
N LEU A 139 6.43 -2.11 6.80
CA LEU A 139 7.13 -3.37 7.04
C LEU A 139 6.71 -4.02 8.37
N ALA A 140 6.47 -3.21 9.42
CA ALA A 140 5.91 -3.75 10.66
C ALA A 140 4.47 -4.27 10.46
N LEU A 141 3.62 -3.51 9.78
CA LEU A 141 2.25 -3.87 9.44
C LEU A 141 2.19 -5.17 8.61
N ALA A 142 3.07 -5.31 7.61
CA ALA A 142 3.22 -6.51 6.79
C ALA A 142 3.55 -7.78 7.61
N THR A 143 4.12 -7.61 8.80
CA THR A 143 4.43 -8.70 9.73
C THR A 143 3.40 -8.86 10.86
N GLY A 144 2.23 -8.24 10.75
CA GLY A 144 1.15 -8.30 11.73
C GLY A 144 1.34 -7.38 12.95
N ARG A 145 2.28 -6.42 12.91
CA ARG A 145 2.59 -5.52 14.03
C ARG A 145 1.97 -4.14 13.83
N GLY A 146 0.74 -3.97 14.28
CA GLY A 146 0.06 -2.67 14.29
C GLY A 146 -1.44 -2.82 14.44
N GLU A 147 -2.18 -1.81 14.02
CA GLU A 147 -3.65 -1.85 14.06
C GLU A 147 -4.19 -2.92 13.09
N PRO A 148 -5.16 -3.75 13.50
CA PRO A 148 -5.73 -4.79 12.66
C PRO A 148 -6.20 -4.29 11.29
N LEU A 149 -6.72 -3.05 11.22
CA LEU A 149 -7.16 -2.41 9.98
C LEU A 149 -6.13 -2.50 8.83
N LEU A 150 -4.84 -2.39 9.15
CA LEU A 150 -3.73 -2.40 8.19
C LEU A 150 -2.71 -3.53 8.42
N ALA A 151 -2.88 -4.34 9.46
CA ALA A 151 -2.01 -5.48 9.76
C ALA A 151 -2.67 -6.82 9.42
N ASP A 152 -4.01 -6.88 9.36
CA ASP A 152 -4.77 -8.08 8.98
C ASP A 152 -5.32 -7.93 7.56
N TRP A 153 -4.74 -8.70 6.65
CA TRP A 153 -5.06 -8.73 5.22
C TRP A 153 -5.74 -10.04 4.81
N CYS A 154 -6.11 -10.90 5.76
CA CYS A 154 -6.86 -12.10 5.44
C CYS A 154 -8.23 -11.68 4.87
N PRO A 155 -8.65 -12.19 3.70
CA PRO A 155 -9.99 -11.93 3.23
C PRO A 155 -10.98 -12.43 4.28
N SER A 156 -11.84 -11.55 4.79
CA SER A 156 -12.92 -11.94 5.69
C SER A 156 -13.69 -13.07 5.01
N SER A 157 -13.84 -14.20 5.70
CA SER A 157 -14.46 -15.44 5.24
C SER A 157 -15.93 -15.31 4.80
N GLU A 158 -16.49 -14.10 4.80
CA GLU A 158 -17.86 -13.81 4.39
C GLU A 158 -18.05 -13.83 2.85
N HIS A 159 -17.00 -13.75 2.04
CA HIS A 159 -17.12 -13.85 0.57
C HIS A 159 -17.00 -15.28 0.01
N SER A 160 -16.44 -16.23 0.77
CA SER A 160 -16.29 -17.63 0.30
C SER A 160 -17.58 -18.43 0.34
N ALA A 161 -18.64 -17.93 0.98
CA ALA A 161 -19.93 -18.62 1.09
C ALA A 161 -20.87 -18.42 -0.12
N GLN A 162 -20.51 -17.58 -1.10
CA GLN A 162 -21.37 -17.30 -2.27
C GLN A 162 -20.89 -17.94 -3.59
N VAL A 163 -19.77 -18.65 -3.61
CA VAL A 163 -19.24 -19.30 -4.83
C VAL A 163 -19.30 -20.83 -4.78
N ALA A 164 -19.82 -21.41 -3.70
CA ALA A 164 -20.12 -22.84 -3.62
C ALA A 164 -21.63 -23.08 -3.82
N ALA A 165 -22.08 -22.95 -5.07
CA ALA A 165 -23.37 -23.46 -5.55
C ALA A 165 -23.13 -24.49 -6.64
#